data_AF-A0A1Z7M2C1-F1
#
_entry.id   AF-A0A1Z7M2C1-F1
#
_cell.length_a   1.000
_cell.length_b   1.000
_cell.length_c   1.000
_cell.angle_alpha   90.00
_cell.angle_beta   90.00
_cell.angle_gamma   90.00
#
_symmetry.space_group_name_H-M   'P 1'
#
loop_
_entity.id
_entity.type
_entity.pdbx_description
1 polymer ?
#
loop_
_entity_poly.entity_id
_entity_poly.type
_entity_poly.pdbx_seq_one_letter_code
_entity_poly.pdbx_strand_id
1 'polypeptide(L)'
;MDGETPIRFCGGIFFTLILKARKKPVRNQEEILKDLLVIFDRGVKGMYGNTLTTYASKFKNCDPDLDTEYIKFGDEVVLAAFNDRLKNEYEAVLEEIKAFVTRSLDVETNGKWLVRAILEMIEADAGIKENVKFHIMPENIPVYKSDLRDLKMVYFYNFLLGVWQYICTYCVDNGVGADTYIAITEDAGKNKGRKVKNGIGMQGYKDIEISYSTEQEIPKTLEGFKSVYICTNMSLQTIENIFEIDYLC
;
A
#
# COMPACT_ATOMS: atom_id res chain seq x y z
N MET A 1 14.37 21.67 21.95
CA MET A 1 14.71 20.65 20.95
C MET A 1 13.39 19.98 20.62
N ASP A 2 12.66 20.53 19.67
CA ASP A 2 11.38 19.98 19.25
C ASP A 2 11.70 18.79 18.35
N GLY A 3 11.90 17.63 18.97
CA GLY A 3 12.19 16.39 18.26
C GLY A 3 10.93 15.95 17.53
N GLU A 4 10.88 16.14 16.22
CA GLU A 4 9.84 15.54 15.39
C GLU A 4 9.85 14.02 15.58
N THR A 5 8.68 13.46 15.87
CA THR A 5 8.47 12.02 15.97
C THR A 5 8.93 11.34 14.68
N PRO A 6 9.87 10.39 14.72
CA PRO A 6 10.29 9.65 13.54
C PRO A 6 9.09 8.93 12.89
N ILE A 7 8.87 9.20 11.61
CA ILE A 7 7.81 8.53 10.84
C ILE A 7 8.24 7.09 10.54
N ARG A 8 7.33 6.15 10.75
CA ARG A 8 7.48 4.72 10.47
C ARG A 8 6.23 4.22 9.76
N PHE A 9 6.40 3.76 8.53
CA PHE A 9 5.33 3.24 7.71
C PHE A 9 5.17 1.74 7.93
N CYS A 10 3.97 1.30 8.29
CA CYS A 10 3.63 -0.11 8.54
C CYS A 10 2.18 -0.39 8.12
N GLY A 11 1.74 -1.64 8.33
CA GLY A 11 0.39 -2.08 7.98
C GLY A 11 -0.73 -1.27 8.65
N GLY A 12 -0.58 -0.91 9.92
CA GLY A 12 -1.54 -0.11 10.66
C GLY A 12 -1.65 1.34 10.16
N ILE A 13 -0.54 1.94 9.74
CA ILE A 13 -0.53 3.27 9.11
C ILE A 13 -1.22 3.23 7.76
N PHE A 14 -0.85 2.29 6.89
CA PHE A 14 -1.53 2.07 5.61
C PHE A 14 -3.04 1.87 5.80
N PHE A 15 -3.42 1.00 6.73
CA PHE A 15 -4.81 0.70 7.03
C PHE A 15 -5.57 1.92 7.59
N THR A 16 -4.93 2.74 8.41
CA THR A 16 -5.49 4.02 8.89
C THR A 16 -5.80 4.97 7.73
N LEU A 17 -4.92 5.07 6.73
CA LEU A 17 -5.15 5.87 5.52
C LEU A 17 -6.30 5.29 4.67
N ILE A 18 -6.32 3.98 4.47
CA ILE A 18 -7.41 3.24 3.80
C ILE A 18 -8.76 3.52 4.46
N LEU A 19 -8.83 3.49 5.80
CA LEU A 19 -10.07 3.74 6.54
C LEU A 19 -10.59 5.18 6.39
N LYS A 20 -9.72 6.16 6.10
CA LYS A 20 -10.14 7.53 5.79
C LYS A 20 -10.70 7.66 4.37
N ALA A 21 -10.21 6.88 3.42
CA ALA A 21 -10.69 6.87 2.04
C ALA A 21 -11.96 6.02 1.82
N ARG A 22 -12.64 5.56 2.89
CA ARG A 22 -13.82 4.70 2.77
C ARG A 22 -14.98 5.38 2.06
N LYS A 23 -15.65 4.65 1.18
CA LYS A 23 -16.92 5.07 0.60
C LYS A 23 -18.08 4.94 1.57
N LYS A 24 -19.17 5.63 1.23
CA LYS A 24 -20.48 5.46 1.87
C LYS A 24 -21.31 4.41 1.09
N PRO A 25 -22.15 3.60 1.78
CA PRO A 25 -22.23 3.47 3.24
C PRO A 25 -20.94 2.89 3.83
N VAL A 26 -20.56 3.38 5.02
CA VAL A 26 -19.26 3.05 5.62
C VAL A 26 -19.26 1.60 6.07
N ARG A 27 -18.37 0.79 5.49
CA ARG A 27 -18.13 -0.59 5.93
C ARG A 27 -17.36 -0.63 7.25
N ASN A 28 -17.62 -1.67 8.02
CA ASN A 28 -16.93 -1.97 9.28
C ASN A 28 -15.43 -2.14 9.04
N GLN A 29 -14.59 -1.59 9.93
CA GLN A 29 -13.14 -1.62 9.74
C GLN A 29 -12.62 -3.06 9.70
N GLU A 30 -13.22 -3.95 10.49
CA GLU A 30 -12.79 -5.32 10.63
C GLU A 30 -13.12 -6.19 9.40
N GLU A 31 -14.20 -5.88 8.68
CA GLU A 31 -14.46 -6.48 7.37
C GLU A 31 -13.45 -6.02 6.31
N ILE A 32 -13.05 -4.74 6.35
CA ILE A 32 -12.06 -4.19 5.42
C ILE A 32 -10.69 -4.82 5.70
N LEU A 33 -10.30 -4.95 6.97
CA LEU A 33 -9.06 -5.65 7.32
C LEU A 33 -9.10 -7.10 6.87
N LYS A 34 -10.21 -7.81 7.11
CA LYS A 34 -10.38 -9.19 6.65
C LYS A 34 -10.24 -9.31 5.14
N ASP A 35 -10.92 -8.46 4.37
CA ASP A 35 -10.83 -8.47 2.91
C ASP A 35 -9.39 -8.24 2.43
N LEU A 36 -8.67 -7.31 3.06
CA LEU A 36 -7.28 -7.01 2.72
C LEU A 36 -6.33 -8.18 3.07
N LEU A 37 -6.52 -8.78 4.25
CA LEU A 37 -5.75 -9.96 4.68
C LEU A 37 -6.00 -11.17 3.78
N VAL A 38 -7.23 -11.41 3.30
CA VAL A 38 -7.57 -12.54 2.42
C VAL A 38 -6.90 -12.43 1.04
N ILE A 39 -6.50 -11.24 0.61
CA ILE A 39 -5.69 -11.06 -0.60
C ILE A 39 -4.28 -11.61 -0.39
N PHE A 40 -3.73 -11.44 0.82
CA PHE A 40 -2.41 -11.97 1.19
C PHE A 40 -2.46 -13.46 1.58
N ASP A 41 -3.25 -13.80 2.59
CA ASP A 41 -3.37 -15.15 3.15
C ASP A 41 -4.81 -15.70 2.99
N ARG A 42 -4.96 -16.73 2.16
CA ARG A 42 -6.26 -17.40 1.95
C ARG A 42 -6.76 -18.13 3.20
N GLY A 43 -5.89 -18.43 4.17
CA GLY A 43 -6.24 -19.06 5.44
C GLY A 43 -7.11 -18.18 6.34
N VAL A 44 -7.12 -16.86 6.14
CA VAL A 44 -7.85 -15.89 6.98
C VAL A 44 -9.38 -15.97 6.83
N LYS A 45 -9.90 -16.72 5.85
CA LYS A 45 -11.35 -16.85 5.58
C LYS A 45 -12.19 -17.23 6.80
N GLY A 46 -11.62 -17.92 7.78
CA GLY A 46 -12.26 -18.37 9.03
C GLY A 46 -12.43 -17.32 10.15
N MET A 47 -11.94 -16.09 9.99
CA MET A 47 -11.97 -15.09 11.06
C MET A 47 -13.37 -14.42 11.21
N TYR A 48 -13.97 -14.45 12.42
CA TYR A 48 -15.30 -13.87 12.70
C TYR A 48 -15.44 -13.33 14.14
N GLY A 49 -16.48 -12.52 14.36
CA GLY A 49 -16.93 -12.12 15.70
C GLY A 49 -16.06 -11.05 16.39
N ASN A 50 -16.23 -10.91 17.70
CA ASN A 50 -15.61 -9.86 18.53
C ASN A 50 -14.07 -9.86 18.48
N THR A 51 -13.46 -11.01 18.20
CA THR A 51 -12.02 -11.18 18.02
C THR A 51 -11.50 -10.37 16.82
N LEU A 52 -12.24 -10.39 15.70
CA LEU A 52 -11.89 -9.65 14.49
C LEU A 52 -12.00 -8.13 14.71
N THR A 53 -13.03 -7.66 15.42
CA THR A 53 -13.15 -6.24 15.80
C THR A 53 -11.98 -5.77 16.68
N THR A 54 -11.53 -6.62 17.61
CA THR A 54 -10.39 -6.33 18.49
C THR A 54 -9.09 -6.24 17.70
N TYR A 55 -8.79 -7.25 16.87
CA TYR A 55 -7.59 -7.24 16.04
C TYR A 55 -7.57 -6.10 15.03
N ALA A 56 -8.71 -5.75 14.42
CA ALA A 56 -8.78 -4.60 13.53
C ALA A 56 -8.50 -3.28 14.24
N SER A 57 -8.95 -3.14 15.48
CA SER A 57 -8.67 -1.95 16.29
C SER A 57 -7.20 -1.87 16.67
N LYS A 58 -6.63 -2.97 17.16
CA LYS A 58 -5.20 -3.06 17.51
C LYS A 58 -4.29 -2.83 16.31
N PHE A 59 -4.60 -3.46 15.16
CA PHE A 59 -3.86 -3.29 13.92
C PHE A 59 -3.85 -1.85 13.44
N LYS A 60 -5.03 -1.21 13.38
CA LYS A 60 -5.15 0.22 13.03
C LYS A 60 -4.32 1.11 13.94
N ASN A 61 -4.35 0.84 15.25
CA ASN A 61 -3.67 1.67 16.24
C ASN A 61 -2.16 1.41 16.31
N CYS A 62 -1.63 0.48 15.50
CA CYS A 62 -0.25 0.02 15.59
C CYS A 62 0.09 -0.45 17.01
N ASP A 63 -0.83 -1.16 17.65
CA ASP A 63 -0.68 -1.64 19.02
C ASP A 63 0.49 -2.65 19.10
N PRO A 64 1.53 -2.40 19.92
CA PRO A 64 2.65 -3.32 20.09
C PRO A 64 2.24 -4.65 20.74
N ASP A 65 1.10 -4.68 21.44
CA ASP A 65 0.54 -5.89 22.04
C ASP A 65 -0.43 -6.62 21.06
N LEU A 66 -0.33 -6.34 19.76
CA LEU A 66 -1.03 -7.11 18.74
C LEU A 66 -0.35 -8.45 18.52
N ASP A 67 -0.87 -9.47 19.19
CA ASP A 67 -0.52 -10.87 18.97
C ASP A 67 -1.73 -11.61 18.37
N THR A 68 -1.54 -12.23 17.20
CA THR A 68 -2.62 -12.92 16.47
C THR A 68 -2.09 -13.91 15.44
N GLU A 69 -2.76 -15.06 15.33
CA GLU A 69 -2.46 -16.08 14.32
C GLU A 69 -2.87 -15.68 12.90
N TYR A 70 -3.61 -14.59 12.71
CA TYR A 70 -4.20 -14.23 11.42
C TYR A 70 -3.38 -13.20 10.62
N ILE A 71 -2.45 -12.49 11.25
CA ILE A 71 -1.60 -11.50 10.59
C ILE A 71 -0.20 -12.09 10.52
N LYS A 72 0.08 -12.79 9.42
CA LYS A 72 1.30 -13.58 9.22
C LYS A 72 2.31 -12.87 8.32
N PHE A 73 2.48 -11.57 8.51
CA PHE A 73 3.50 -10.83 7.74
C PHE A 73 4.88 -11.39 8.05
N GLY A 74 5.72 -11.55 7.04
CA GLY A 74 7.03 -12.19 7.21
C GLY A 74 7.02 -13.72 7.31
N ASP A 75 5.87 -14.39 7.43
CA ASP A 75 5.82 -15.85 7.44
C ASP A 75 6.24 -16.39 6.07
N GLU A 76 7.29 -17.20 6.04
CA GLU A 76 7.93 -17.67 4.81
C GLU A 76 6.98 -18.49 3.92
N VAL A 77 6.10 -19.31 4.52
CA VAL A 77 5.18 -20.18 3.79
C VAL A 77 4.06 -19.36 3.18
N VAL A 78 3.48 -18.44 3.96
CA VAL A 78 2.42 -17.55 3.47
C VAL A 78 2.96 -16.59 2.40
N LEU A 79 4.16 -16.03 2.61
CA LEU A 79 4.81 -15.17 1.61
C LEU A 79 5.12 -15.93 0.33
N ALA A 80 5.63 -17.16 0.41
CA ALA A 80 5.88 -17.98 -0.77
C ALA A 80 4.60 -18.22 -1.57
N ALA A 81 3.49 -18.56 -0.90
CA ALA A 81 2.21 -18.76 -1.55
C ALA A 81 1.64 -17.46 -2.18
N PHE A 82 1.79 -16.32 -1.51
CA PHE A 82 1.36 -15.04 -2.05
C PHE A 82 2.20 -14.61 -3.26
N ASN A 83 3.52 -14.76 -3.18
CA ASN A 83 4.44 -14.44 -4.28
C ASN A 83 4.24 -15.38 -5.49
N ASP A 84 3.93 -16.65 -5.26
CA ASP A 84 3.57 -17.58 -6.34
C ASP A 84 2.32 -17.12 -7.09
N ARG A 85 1.29 -16.66 -6.38
CA ARG A 85 0.09 -16.05 -6.99
C ARG A 85 0.42 -14.77 -7.76
N LEU A 86 1.26 -13.90 -7.21
CA LEU A 86 1.69 -12.69 -7.93
C LEU A 86 2.46 -13.01 -9.21
N LYS A 87 3.21 -14.13 -9.23
CA LYS A 87 3.98 -14.56 -10.39
C LYS A 87 3.10 -15.24 -11.46
N ASN A 88 2.23 -16.14 -11.05
CA ASN A 88 1.50 -17.03 -11.95
C ASN A 88 0.07 -16.55 -12.26
N GLU A 89 -0.49 -15.68 -11.42
CA GLU A 89 -1.90 -15.27 -11.45
C GLU A 89 -2.04 -13.74 -11.24
N TYR A 90 -1.06 -12.94 -11.68
CA TYR A 90 -0.98 -11.50 -11.38
C TYR A 90 -2.30 -10.75 -11.64
N GLU A 91 -2.90 -10.96 -12.83
CA GLU A 91 -4.17 -10.31 -13.20
C GLU A 91 -5.31 -10.67 -12.25
N ALA A 92 -5.38 -11.94 -11.80
CA ALA A 92 -6.39 -12.38 -10.85
C ALA A 92 -6.20 -11.72 -9.48
N VAL A 93 -4.96 -11.60 -9.01
CA VAL A 93 -4.64 -10.89 -7.75
C VAL A 93 -4.96 -9.39 -7.87
N LEU A 94 -4.69 -8.78 -9.03
CA LEU A 94 -5.02 -7.39 -9.29
C LEU A 94 -6.54 -7.14 -9.30
N GLU A 95 -7.30 -8.07 -9.89
CA GLU A 95 -8.77 -8.01 -9.87
C GLU A 95 -9.34 -8.17 -8.45
N GLU A 96 -8.68 -8.92 -7.56
CA GLU A 96 -9.04 -8.96 -6.14
C GLU A 96 -8.86 -7.60 -5.44
N ILE A 97 -7.75 -6.91 -5.72
CA ILE A 97 -7.52 -5.54 -5.22
C ILE A 97 -8.57 -4.59 -5.76
N LYS A 98 -8.87 -4.65 -7.06
CA LYS A 98 -9.92 -3.84 -7.67
C LYS A 98 -11.29 -4.11 -7.06
N ALA A 99 -11.63 -5.37 -6.83
CA ALA A 99 -12.87 -5.76 -6.17
C ALA A 99 -12.91 -5.24 -4.71
N PHE A 100 -11.80 -5.33 -3.97
CA PHE A 100 -11.67 -4.74 -2.64
C PHE A 100 -11.89 -3.22 -2.66
N VAL A 101 -11.23 -2.51 -3.57
CA VAL A 101 -11.32 -1.06 -3.74
C VAL A 101 -12.76 -0.66 -4.07
N THR A 102 -13.38 -1.31 -5.06
CA THR A 102 -14.76 -1.02 -5.52
C THR A 102 -15.78 -1.16 -4.38
N ARG A 103 -15.59 -2.17 -3.52
CA ARG A 103 -16.46 -2.40 -2.36
C ARG A 103 -16.20 -1.44 -1.20
N SER A 104 -14.99 -0.94 -1.04
CA SER A 104 -14.56 -0.34 0.24
C SER A 104 -14.18 1.14 0.16
N LEU A 105 -13.71 1.64 -0.98
CA LEU A 105 -13.09 2.96 -1.10
C LEU A 105 -13.85 3.90 -2.03
N ASP A 106 -13.85 5.18 -1.67
CA ASP A 106 -14.32 6.29 -2.51
C ASP A 106 -13.12 6.86 -3.25
N VAL A 107 -12.76 6.19 -4.35
CA VAL A 107 -11.59 6.55 -5.15
C VAL A 107 -11.82 7.81 -5.98
N GLU A 108 -13.06 8.12 -6.34
CA GLU A 108 -13.42 9.34 -7.06
C GLU A 108 -13.05 10.57 -6.23
N THR A 109 -13.38 10.56 -4.93
CA THR A 109 -13.08 11.69 -4.04
C THR A 109 -11.69 11.59 -3.42
N ASN A 110 -11.31 10.39 -2.95
CA ASN A 110 -10.15 10.22 -2.08
C ASN A 110 -8.98 9.49 -2.72
N GLY A 111 -9.09 9.00 -3.96
CA GLY A 111 -8.04 8.19 -4.58
C GLY A 111 -6.73 8.96 -4.74
N LYS A 112 -6.79 10.22 -5.21
CA LYS A 112 -5.60 11.09 -5.28
C LYS A 112 -5.02 11.44 -3.94
N TRP A 113 -5.87 11.71 -2.96
CA TRP A 113 -5.41 11.93 -1.60
C TRP A 113 -4.70 10.70 -1.02
N LEU A 114 -5.25 9.50 -1.22
CA LEU A 114 -4.72 8.26 -0.66
C LEU A 114 -3.34 7.92 -1.21
N VAL A 115 -3.15 8.03 -2.53
CA VAL A 115 -1.84 7.81 -3.17
C VAL A 115 -0.79 8.78 -2.61
N ARG A 116 -1.10 10.08 -2.57
CA ARG A 116 -0.20 11.10 -2.03
C ARG A 116 0.12 10.85 -0.55
N ALA A 117 -0.89 10.50 0.25
CA ALA A 117 -0.71 10.22 1.67
C ALA A 117 0.23 9.03 1.90
N ILE A 118 0.07 7.94 1.14
CA ILE A 118 0.94 6.76 1.25
C ILE A 118 2.38 7.11 0.82
N LEU A 119 2.55 7.80 -0.31
CA LEU A 119 3.87 8.20 -0.80
C LEU A 119 4.60 9.14 0.18
N GLU A 120 3.89 10.12 0.76
CA GLU A 120 4.45 10.98 1.80
C GLU A 120 4.91 10.19 3.03
N MET A 121 4.16 9.17 3.47
CA MET A 121 4.56 8.34 4.61
C MET A 121 5.78 7.46 4.29
N ILE A 122 5.84 6.88 3.09
CA ILE A 122 6.99 6.08 2.64
C ILE A 122 8.25 6.96 2.55
N GLU A 123 8.13 8.15 1.96
CA GLU A 123 9.26 9.07 1.80
C GLU A 123 9.79 9.56 3.15
N ALA A 124 8.89 9.96 4.06
CA ALA A 124 9.25 10.43 5.40
C ALA A 124 9.84 9.35 6.31
N ASP A 125 9.62 8.06 6.00
CA ASP A 125 10.17 6.97 6.80
C ASP A 125 11.66 6.73 6.51
N ALA A 126 12.53 7.29 7.36
CA ALA A 126 13.99 7.16 7.27
C ALA A 126 14.52 5.72 7.46
N GLY A 127 13.72 4.81 8.03
CA GLY A 127 14.12 3.41 8.16
C GLY A 127 13.85 2.56 6.91
N ILE A 128 13.12 3.09 5.92
CA ILE A 128 13.05 2.52 4.58
C ILE A 128 14.23 3.08 3.77
N LYS A 129 15.18 2.22 3.39
CA LYS A 129 16.35 2.63 2.61
C LYS A 129 15.95 3.04 1.18
N GLU A 130 16.71 3.95 0.60
CA GLU A 130 16.47 4.49 -0.76
C GLU A 130 16.45 3.40 -1.85
N ASN A 131 17.19 2.30 -1.67
CA ASN A 131 17.27 1.19 -2.61
C ASN A 131 16.19 0.10 -2.41
N VAL A 132 15.24 0.31 -1.49
CA VAL A 132 14.09 -0.60 -1.32
C VAL A 132 13.18 -0.50 -2.54
N LYS A 133 12.69 -1.65 -3.01
CA LYS A 133 11.80 -1.77 -4.17
C LYS A 133 10.34 -1.84 -3.76
N PHE A 134 9.50 -1.11 -4.47
CA PHE A 134 8.04 -1.17 -4.40
C PHE A 134 7.50 -1.63 -5.76
N HIS A 135 6.79 -2.76 -5.81
CA HIS A 135 6.26 -3.36 -7.05
C HIS A 135 4.92 -2.72 -7.45
N ILE A 136 4.95 -1.41 -7.73
CA ILE A 136 3.77 -0.55 -7.82
C ILE A 136 3.32 -0.23 -9.25
N MET A 137 4.06 -0.73 -10.24
CA MET A 137 3.75 -0.52 -11.66
C MET A 137 3.00 -1.73 -12.26
N PRO A 138 2.42 -1.58 -13.48
CA PRO A 138 1.96 -2.69 -14.30
C PRO A 138 2.89 -3.91 -14.25
N GLU A 139 2.30 -5.10 -14.30
CA GLU A 139 3.04 -6.37 -14.33
C GLU A 139 4.01 -6.59 -13.16
N ASN A 140 3.70 -6.01 -12.01
CA ASN A 140 4.52 -6.12 -10.80
C ASN A 140 5.92 -5.52 -10.95
N ILE A 141 6.09 -4.55 -11.86
CA ILE A 141 7.38 -3.89 -12.08
C ILE A 141 7.78 -3.04 -10.86
N PRO A 142 9.03 -3.17 -10.36
CA PRO A 142 9.49 -2.42 -9.19
C PRO A 142 9.93 -0.99 -9.51
N VAL A 143 9.72 -0.09 -8.54
CA VAL A 143 10.27 1.26 -8.47
C VAL A 143 11.04 1.39 -7.16
N TYR A 144 12.22 2.02 -7.18
CA TYR A 144 12.98 2.27 -5.95
C TYR A 144 12.38 3.40 -5.13
N LYS A 145 12.55 3.37 -3.81
CA LYS A 145 12.14 4.48 -2.93
C LYS A 145 12.72 5.82 -3.41
N SER A 146 13.99 5.84 -3.83
CA SER A 146 14.66 7.05 -4.34
C SER A 146 13.93 7.73 -5.49
N ASP A 147 13.24 6.94 -6.30
CA ASP A 147 12.66 7.36 -7.58
C ASP A 147 11.15 7.68 -7.45
N LEU A 148 10.54 7.42 -6.28
CA LEU A 148 9.12 7.67 -6.05
C LEU A 148 8.75 9.14 -6.28
N ARG A 149 9.59 10.06 -5.81
CA ARG A 149 9.41 11.52 -5.93
C ARG A 149 9.35 12.03 -7.37
N ASP A 150 9.87 11.25 -8.32
CA ASP A 150 9.85 11.60 -9.73
C ASP A 150 8.60 11.12 -10.46
N LEU A 151 7.83 10.18 -9.87
CA LEU A 151 6.61 9.62 -10.43
C LEU A 151 5.66 10.71 -10.94
N LYS A 152 5.34 10.64 -12.23
CA LYS A 152 4.30 11.48 -12.85
C LYS A 152 2.94 10.82 -12.89
N MET A 153 2.90 9.49 -12.97
CA MET A 153 1.67 8.73 -13.08
C MET A 153 1.72 7.50 -12.17
N VAL A 154 0.58 7.17 -11.59
CA VAL A 154 0.36 5.95 -10.81
C VAL A 154 -0.87 5.21 -11.32
N TYR A 155 -0.74 3.90 -11.49
CA TYR A 155 -1.87 3.00 -11.72
C TYR A 155 -2.41 2.54 -10.36
N PHE A 156 -3.59 3.03 -9.99
CA PHE A 156 -4.09 2.99 -8.60
C PHE A 156 -4.12 1.58 -8.01
N TYR A 157 -4.60 0.60 -8.77
CA TYR A 157 -4.72 -0.78 -8.29
C TYR A 157 -3.36 -1.46 -8.11
N ASN A 158 -2.45 -1.29 -9.08
CA ASN A 158 -1.09 -1.83 -9.02
C ASN A 158 -0.31 -1.18 -7.84
N PHE A 159 -0.50 0.11 -7.64
CA PHE A 159 0.10 0.83 -6.51
C PHE A 159 -0.36 0.30 -5.17
N LEU A 160 -1.67 0.15 -4.95
CA LEU A 160 -2.18 -0.43 -3.71
C LEU A 160 -1.69 -1.87 -3.50
N LEU A 161 -1.65 -2.68 -4.56
CA LEU A 161 -1.13 -4.04 -4.50
C LEU A 161 0.35 -4.08 -4.12
N GLY A 162 1.18 -3.28 -4.78
CA GLY A 162 2.63 -3.23 -4.54
C GLY A 162 3.00 -2.71 -3.15
N VAL A 163 2.27 -1.69 -2.66
CA VAL A 163 2.43 -1.21 -1.28
C VAL A 163 2.00 -2.27 -0.28
N TRP A 164 0.89 -2.97 -0.54
CA TRP A 164 0.44 -4.07 0.32
C TRP A 164 1.44 -5.23 0.33
N GLN A 165 1.99 -5.61 -0.83
CA GLN A 165 3.05 -6.62 -0.93
C GLN A 165 4.28 -6.21 -0.12
N TYR A 166 4.72 -4.95 -0.23
CA TYR A 166 5.82 -4.43 0.58
C TYR A 166 5.55 -4.60 2.08
N ILE A 167 4.36 -4.20 2.55
CA ILE A 167 3.97 -4.31 3.96
C ILE A 167 4.03 -5.76 4.43
N CYS A 168 3.38 -6.68 3.71
CA CYS A 168 3.33 -8.09 4.09
C CYS A 168 4.71 -8.75 4.14
N THR A 169 5.65 -8.25 3.32
CA THR A 169 7.01 -8.80 3.20
C THR A 169 7.97 -8.21 4.24
N TYR A 170 7.94 -6.90 4.45
CA TYR A 170 9.00 -6.19 5.18
C TYR A 170 8.55 -5.53 6.48
N CYS A 171 7.24 -5.33 6.70
CA CYS A 171 6.70 -4.69 7.90
C CYS A 171 6.15 -5.73 8.90
N VAL A 172 7.00 -6.66 9.33
CA VAL A 172 6.62 -7.75 10.26
C VAL A 172 6.11 -7.22 11.60
N ASP A 173 6.81 -6.24 12.17
CA ASP A 173 6.39 -5.58 13.40
C ASP A 173 5.50 -4.37 13.06
N ASN A 174 4.21 -4.47 13.39
CA ASN A 174 3.24 -3.39 13.21
C ASN A 174 3.37 -2.30 14.28
N GLY A 175 3.91 -2.63 15.46
CA GLY A 175 4.05 -1.74 16.61
C GLY A 175 4.97 -0.54 16.35
N VAL A 176 5.91 -0.67 15.41
CA VAL A 176 6.82 0.43 15.01
C VAL A 176 6.07 1.69 14.54
N GLY A 177 4.81 1.55 14.12
CA GLY A 177 3.97 2.66 13.68
C GLY A 177 3.21 3.38 14.80
N ALA A 178 3.27 2.95 16.06
CA ALA A 178 2.47 3.50 17.16
C ALA A 178 2.62 5.02 17.29
N ASP A 179 3.87 5.51 17.33
CA ASP A 179 4.14 6.94 17.44
C ASP A 179 3.71 7.71 16.17
N THR A 180 3.88 7.09 15.00
CA THR A 180 3.39 7.66 13.73
C THR A 180 1.88 7.78 13.72
N TYR A 181 1.15 6.77 14.22
CA TYR A 181 -0.30 6.78 14.33
C TYR A 181 -0.76 7.98 15.19
N ILE A 182 -0.12 8.19 16.34
CA ILE A 182 -0.40 9.35 17.20
C ILE A 182 -0.06 10.66 16.48
N ALA A 183 1.07 10.73 15.78
CA ALA A 183 1.53 11.92 15.08
C ALA A 183 0.60 12.33 13.92
N ILE A 184 0.06 11.37 13.15
CA ILE A 184 -0.77 11.66 11.96
C ILE A 184 -2.27 11.73 12.25
N THR A 185 -2.70 11.43 13.48
CA THR A 185 -4.11 11.47 13.88
C THR A 185 -4.38 12.47 14.99
N GLU A 186 -5.62 12.92 15.11
CA GLU A 186 -6.11 13.81 16.15
C GLU A 186 -7.44 13.30 16.72
N ASP A 187 -7.78 13.71 17.93
CA ASP A 187 -9.04 13.32 18.56
C ASP A 187 -10.23 13.90 17.79
N ALA A 188 -11.22 13.07 17.46
CA ALA A 188 -12.43 13.52 16.75
C ALA A 188 -13.54 14.01 17.69
N GLY A 189 -13.25 14.17 18.99
CA GLY A 189 -14.18 14.61 20.04
C GLY A 189 -14.65 13.48 20.97
N LYS A 190 -15.49 13.83 21.96
CA LYS A 190 -15.98 12.88 22.98
C LYS A 190 -16.60 11.63 22.33
N ASN A 191 -16.20 10.46 22.81
CA ASN A 191 -16.67 9.14 22.34
C ASN A 191 -16.47 8.89 20.83
N LYS A 192 -15.60 9.65 20.18
CA LYS A 192 -15.20 9.44 18.78
C LYS A 192 -13.72 9.07 18.78
N GLY A 193 -13.36 8.02 18.03
CA GLY A 193 -11.96 7.62 17.86
C GLY A 193 -11.12 8.71 17.19
N ARG A 194 -9.83 8.44 16.96
CA ARG A 194 -8.94 9.38 16.29
C ARG A 194 -9.20 9.43 14.78
N LYS A 195 -9.00 10.58 14.16
CA LYS A 195 -9.12 10.82 12.70
C LYS A 195 -7.79 11.31 12.15
N VAL A 196 -7.48 10.96 10.90
CA VAL A 196 -6.24 11.43 10.24
C VAL A 196 -6.31 12.94 10.03
N LYS A 197 -5.24 13.63 10.43
CA LYS A 197 -5.05 15.08 10.27
C LYS A 197 -5.19 15.51 8.81
N ASN A 198 -5.62 16.75 8.58
CA ASN A 198 -5.89 17.24 7.23
C ASN A 198 -4.62 17.52 6.40
N GLY A 199 -3.46 17.68 7.04
CA GLY A 199 -2.20 17.97 6.33
C GLY A 199 -1.57 16.75 5.63
N ILE A 200 -1.99 15.54 5.97
CA ILE A 200 -1.47 14.30 5.37
C ILE A 200 -1.97 14.17 3.92
N GLY A 201 -1.08 13.85 2.98
CA GLY A 201 -1.38 13.76 1.56
C GLY A 201 -1.53 15.10 0.85
N MET A 202 -1.06 16.20 1.47
CA MET A 202 -1.20 17.57 0.96
C MET A 202 0.14 18.25 0.66
N GLN A 203 1.27 17.70 1.11
CA GLN A 203 2.59 18.34 1.05
C GLN A 203 3.34 18.01 -0.25
N GLY A 204 3.36 16.73 -0.63
CA GLY A 204 4.10 16.20 -1.77
C GLY A 204 3.19 15.78 -2.94
N TYR A 205 3.81 15.37 -4.05
CA TYR A 205 3.14 14.68 -5.16
C TYR A 205 1.92 15.41 -5.74
N LYS A 206 1.96 16.76 -5.82
CA LYS A 206 0.82 17.58 -6.25
C LYS A 206 0.43 17.30 -7.72
N ASP A 207 1.44 17.12 -8.55
CA ASP A 207 1.29 16.94 -10.00
C ASP A 207 1.14 15.47 -10.41
N ILE A 208 1.05 14.54 -9.45
CA ILE A 208 0.87 13.12 -9.77
C ILE A 208 -0.49 12.87 -10.41
N GLU A 209 -0.47 12.17 -11.53
CA GLU A 209 -1.65 11.68 -12.24
C GLU A 209 -2.00 10.27 -11.78
N ILE A 210 -3.29 9.93 -11.82
CA ILE A 210 -3.77 8.62 -11.37
C ILE A 210 -4.64 8.02 -12.45
N SER A 211 -4.23 6.83 -12.90
CA SER A 211 -5.01 5.97 -13.76
C SER A 211 -5.75 4.93 -12.93
N TYR A 212 -7.03 4.74 -13.22
CA TYR A 212 -7.86 3.66 -12.68
C TYR A 212 -8.10 2.57 -13.74
N SER A 213 -7.31 2.54 -14.81
CA SER A 213 -7.39 1.48 -15.81
C SER A 213 -6.69 0.21 -15.30
N THR A 214 -7.36 -0.93 -15.46
CA THR A 214 -6.71 -2.25 -15.39
C THR A 214 -6.21 -2.72 -16.75
N GLU A 215 -6.69 -2.12 -17.84
CA GLU A 215 -6.15 -2.34 -19.18
C GLU A 215 -4.92 -1.46 -19.35
N GLN A 216 -3.79 -2.10 -19.57
CA GLN A 216 -2.49 -1.46 -19.66
C GLN A 216 -1.93 -1.81 -21.04
N GLU A 217 -1.82 -0.80 -21.91
CA GLU A 217 -0.99 -0.98 -23.11
C GLU A 217 0.46 -1.07 -22.63
N ILE A 218 0.93 -2.29 -22.44
CA ILE A 218 2.34 -2.50 -22.14
C ILE A 218 3.11 -2.06 -23.39
N PRO A 219 4.01 -1.07 -23.26
CA PRO A 219 4.77 -0.65 -24.41
C PRO A 219 5.60 -1.82 -24.95
N LYS A 220 5.40 -2.17 -26.21
CA LYS A 220 6.12 -3.29 -26.85
C LYS A 220 7.54 -2.91 -27.30
N THR A 221 7.94 -1.67 -27.07
CA THR A 221 9.25 -1.14 -27.46
C THR A 221 9.94 -0.57 -26.24
N LEU A 222 11.26 -0.71 -26.18
CA LEU A 222 12.09 -0.08 -25.17
C LEU A 222 11.86 1.44 -25.10
N GLU A 223 11.53 2.08 -26.22
CA GLU A 223 11.26 3.52 -26.32
C GLU A 223 9.88 3.91 -25.76
N GLY A 224 8.87 3.04 -25.92
CA GLY A 224 7.59 3.20 -25.25
C GLY A 224 7.67 2.82 -23.76
N PHE A 225 8.50 1.85 -23.39
CA PHE A 225 8.81 1.54 -21.99
C PHE A 225 9.49 2.75 -21.38
N LYS A 226 10.49 3.30 -22.06
CA LYS A 226 11.11 4.57 -21.72
C LYS A 226 10.05 5.69 -21.63
N SER A 227 9.09 5.87 -22.54
CA SER A 227 8.10 6.97 -22.39
C SER A 227 7.12 6.80 -21.21
N VAL A 228 6.71 5.57 -20.90
CA VAL A 228 5.82 5.27 -19.75
C VAL A 228 6.58 5.29 -18.42
N TYR A 229 7.84 4.85 -18.42
CA TYR A 229 8.66 4.64 -17.22
C TYR A 229 9.79 5.68 -17.00
N ILE A 230 10.12 6.56 -17.96
CA ILE A 230 10.99 7.76 -17.79
C ILE A 230 10.31 8.82 -16.92
N CYS A 231 9.00 8.69 -16.67
CA CYS A 231 8.35 9.40 -15.57
C CYS A 231 8.79 8.91 -14.18
N THR A 232 9.71 7.95 -14.09
CA THR A 232 10.50 7.63 -12.89
C THR A 232 11.97 7.80 -13.28
N ASN A 233 12.80 8.35 -12.40
CA ASN A 233 14.26 8.38 -12.59
C ASN A 233 14.90 6.97 -12.48
N MET A 234 14.20 5.93 -12.94
CA MET A 234 14.76 4.60 -13.10
C MET A 234 15.96 4.70 -14.04
N SER A 235 17.12 4.25 -13.60
CA SER A 235 18.30 4.22 -14.46
C SER A 235 17.98 3.48 -15.76
N LEU A 236 18.47 4.00 -16.90
CA LEU A 236 18.32 3.37 -18.23
C LEU A 236 18.64 1.87 -18.19
N GLN A 237 19.63 1.49 -17.38
CA GLN A 237 20.07 0.12 -17.18
C GLN A 237 19.04 -0.76 -16.44
N THR A 238 18.24 -0.19 -15.53
CA THR A 238 17.12 -0.92 -14.89
C THR A 238 15.97 -1.14 -15.88
N ILE A 239 15.67 -0.13 -16.70
CA ILE A 239 14.64 -0.24 -17.76
C ILE A 239 15.05 -1.30 -18.80
N GLU A 240 16.31 -1.30 -19.21
CA GLU A 240 16.87 -2.26 -20.16
C GLU A 240 16.86 -3.69 -19.59
N ASN A 241 17.22 -3.88 -18.32
CA ASN A 241 17.16 -5.20 -17.67
C ASN A 241 15.73 -5.74 -17.54
N ILE A 242 14.73 -4.91 -17.20
CA ILE A 242 13.32 -5.34 -17.13
C ILE A 242 12.80 -5.73 -18.52
N PHE A 243 13.13 -4.94 -19.54
CA PHE A 243 12.74 -5.22 -20.91
C PHE A 243 13.40 -6.50 -21.46
N GLU A 244 14.67 -6.76 -21.13
CA GLU A 244 15.37 -7.97 -21.60
C GLU A 244 14.91 -9.26 -20.90
N ILE A 245 14.59 -9.19 -19.60
CA ILE A 245 14.22 -10.38 -18.80
C ILE A 245 12.78 -10.82 -19.08
N ASP A 246 11.85 -9.89 -19.21
CA ASP A 246 10.42 -10.22 -19.27
C ASP A 246 9.83 -10.20 -20.71
N TYR A 247 10.52 -9.62 -21.70
CA TYR A 247 9.94 -9.36 -23.03
C TYR A 247 10.73 -9.85 -24.25
N LEU A 248 11.99 -10.24 -24.09
CA LEU A 248 12.84 -10.75 -25.19
C LEU A 248 13.25 -12.23 -25.01
N CYS A 249 12.78 -12.90 -23.96
CA CYS A 249 12.96 -14.35 -23.74
C CYS A 249 11.64 -15.11 -23.92
#